data_AF-A0A821LEZ9-F1
#
_entry.id   AF-A0A821LEZ9-F1
#
_cell.length_a   1.000
_cell.length_b   1.000
_cell.length_c   1.000
_cell.angle_alpha   90.00
_cell.angle_beta   90.00
_cell.angle_gamma   90.00
#
_symmetry.space_group_name_H-M   'P 1'
#
loop_
_entity.id
_entity.type
_entity.pdbx_description
1 polymer ?
#
loop_
_entity_poly.entity_id
_entity_poly.type
_entity_poly.pdbx_seq_one_letter_code
_entity_poly.pdbx_strand_id
1 'polypeptide(L)'
;MGIHSNTAIFGNVGIVAIGDFYQCSPVAASSIYSSLLWSDHFEYVELKINERQKTNIFFSQILNRIRKIKKKEDMSKEDRDVLEKCHQRYLNKEYHPEALHLFC
;
A
#
# COMPACT_ATOMS: atom_id res chain seq x y z
N MET A 1 14.01 -14.57 -35.80
CA MET A 1 13.47 -14.83 -34.45
C MET A 1 14.67 -14.82 -33.52
N GLY A 2 15.02 -13.65 -32.98
CA GLY A 2 16.33 -13.40 -32.37
C GLY A 2 16.36 -13.89 -30.93
N ILE A 3 17.33 -14.75 -30.62
CA ILE A 3 17.69 -15.08 -29.24
C ILE A 3 18.21 -13.78 -28.62
N HIS A 4 17.44 -13.17 -27.72
CA HIS A 4 17.91 -12.00 -26.97
C HIS A 4 19.19 -12.40 -26.23
N SER A 5 20.27 -11.64 -26.38
CA SER A 5 21.50 -11.90 -25.64
C SER A 5 21.18 -11.91 -24.15
N ASN A 6 21.75 -12.88 -23.42
CA ASN A 6 21.48 -13.11 -21.98
C ASN A 6 21.95 -11.96 -21.05
N THR A 7 22.24 -10.80 -21.63
CA THR A 7 22.76 -9.57 -21.02
C THR A 7 21.75 -8.42 -21.05
N ALA A 8 20.67 -8.53 -21.83
CA ALA A 8 19.63 -7.52 -21.87
C ALA A 8 18.81 -7.55 -20.57
N ILE A 9 18.92 -6.49 -19.76
CA ILE A 9 18.15 -6.33 -18.52
C ILE A 9 16.64 -6.44 -18.84
N PHE A 10 15.95 -7.30 -18.10
CA PHE A 10 14.54 -7.67 -18.31
C PHE A 10 14.18 -8.06 -19.77
N GLY A 11 15.14 -8.55 -20.57
CA GLY A 11 14.87 -8.96 -21.95
C GLY A 11 14.48 -7.79 -22.87
N ASN A 12 14.97 -6.57 -22.58
CA ASN A 12 14.62 -5.34 -23.31
C ASN A 12 13.13 -4.94 -23.18
N VAL A 13 12.51 -5.30 -22.05
CA VAL A 13 11.15 -4.88 -21.68
C VAL A 13 11.23 -3.69 -20.71
N GLY A 14 10.51 -2.61 -21.02
CA GLY A 14 10.34 -1.50 -20.08
C GLY A 14 9.44 -1.90 -18.92
N ILE A 15 9.92 -1.75 -17.68
CA ILE A 15 9.18 -2.14 -16.48
C ILE A 15 8.72 -0.89 -15.73
N VAL A 16 7.43 -0.83 -15.40
CA VAL A 16 6.85 0.14 -14.47
C VAL A 16 6.23 -0.64 -13.32
N ALA A 17 6.85 -0.59 -12.15
CA ALA A 17 6.36 -1.24 -10.94
C ALA A 17 5.61 -0.25 -10.06
N ILE A 18 4.40 -0.61 -9.62
CA ILE A 18 3.53 0.23 -8.78
C ILE A 18 3.11 -0.60 -7.57
N GLY A 19 3.25 -0.04 -6.38
CA GLY A 19 2.87 -0.71 -5.15
C GLY A 19 3.19 0.10 -3.91
N ASP A 20 2.97 -0.51 -2.75
CA ASP A 20 3.25 0.07 -1.45
C ASP A 20 3.84 -0.99 -0.51
N PHE A 21 5.12 -0.84 -0.16
CA PHE A 21 5.81 -1.80 0.71
C PHE A 21 5.32 -1.81 2.16
N TYR A 22 4.49 -0.84 2.56
CA TYR A 22 3.82 -0.85 3.86
C TYR A 22 2.56 -1.73 3.88
N GLN A 23 2.14 -2.27 2.74
CA GLN A 23 1.04 -3.24 2.64
C GLN A 23 1.55 -4.66 2.90
N CYS A 24 0.77 -5.67 2.51
CA CYS A 24 1.11 -7.08 2.73
C CYS A 24 2.45 -7.44 2.09
N SER A 25 3.36 -7.97 2.91
CA SER A 25 4.60 -8.57 2.44
C SER A 25 4.32 -9.84 1.61
N PRO A 26 5.24 -10.27 0.74
CA PRO A 26 5.14 -11.56 0.05
C PRO A 26 4.92 -12.70 1.04
N VAL A 27 4.05 -13.64 0.68
CA VAL A 27 3.82 -14.84 1.50
C VAL A 27 4.99 -15.80 1.28
N ALA A 28 5.72 -16.11 2.35
CA ALA A 28 6.84 -17.07 2.33
C ALA A 28 7.99 -16.75 1.35
N ALA A 29 8.14 -15.50 0.93
CA ALA A 29 9.23 -15.04 0.06
C ALA A 29 9.86 -13.75 0.58
N SER A 30 11.07 -13.44 0.12
CA SER A 30 11.72 -12.16 0.39
C SER A 30 11.07 -11.03 -0.39
N SER A 31 11.18 -9.81 0.15
CA SER A 31 10.67 -8.62 -0.53
C SER A 31 11.52 -8.27 -1.75
N ILE A 32 10.89 -7.75 -2.81
CA ILE A 32 11.56 -7.43 -4.07
C ILE A 32 12.74 -6.46 -3.91
N TYR A 33 12.68 -5.56 -2.93
CA TYR A 33 13.73 -4.59 -2.64
C TYR A 33 15.02 -5.20 -2.08
N SER A 34 15.05 -6.51 -1.77
CA SER A 34 16.30 -7.21 -1.44
C SER A 34 17.07 -7.70 -2.67
N SER A 35 16.57 -7.48 -3.89
CA SER A 35 17.20 -7.92 -5.13
C SER A 35 18.10 -6.83 -5.74
N LEU A 36 19.26 -7.22 -6.28
CA LEU A 36 20.14 -6.32 -7.04
C LEU A 36 19.45 -5.75 -8.30
N LEU A 37 18.56 -6.54 -8.92
CA LEU A 37 17.78 -6.06 -10.07
C LEU A 37 16.86 -4.90 -9.71
N TRP A 38 16.46 -4.80 -8.44
CA TRP A 38 15.61 -3.72 -7.95
C TRP A 38 16.46 -2.49 -7.58
N SER A 39 17.58 -2.67 -6.89
CA SER A 39 18.45 -1.55 -6.48
C SER A 39 19.12 -0.84 -7.66
N ASP A 40 19.46 -1.57 -8.72
CA ASP A 40 20.38 -1.08 -9.76
C ASP A 40 19.65 -0.54 -11.00
N HIS A 41 18.35 -0.85 -11.17
CA HIS A 41 17.62 -0.62 -12.43
C HIS A 41 16.27 0.09 -12.28
N PHE A 42 15.88 0.49 -11.08
CA PHE A 42 14.63 1.23 -10.86
C PHE A 42 14.89 2.65 -10.38
N GLU A 43 14.17 3.60 -10.98
CA GLU A 43 14.01 4.95 -10.47
C GLU A 43 12.74 5.03 -9.61
N TYR A 44 12.80 5.77 -8.49
CA TYR A 44 11.72 5.84 -7.52
C TYR A 44 10.96 7.15 -7.65
N VAL A 45 9.63 7.05 -7.69
CA VAL A 45 8.71 8.18 -7.60
C VAL A 45 7.66 7.88 -6.52
N GLU A 46 7.39 8.85 -5.64
CA GLU A 46 6.41 8.72 -4.57
C GLU A 46 5.17 9.59 -4.87
N LEU A 47 3.99 8.98 -4.83
CA LEU A 47 2.71 9.69 -4.83
C LEU A 47 2.34 10.12 -3.41
N LYS A 48 2.09 11.42 -3.21
CA LYS A 48 1.86 12.01 -1.87
C LYS A 48 0.39 12.23 -1.53
N ILE A 49 -0.49 12.22 -2.52
CA ILE A 49 -1.91 12.56 -2.34
C ILE A 49 -2.72 11.27 -2.24
N ASN A 50 -3.48 11.14 -1.15
CA ASN A 50 -4.46 10.06 -0.99
C ASN A 50 -5.79 10.50 -1.61
N GLU A 51 -6.00 10.08 -2.87
CA GLU A 51 -7.22 10.37 -3.62
C GLU A 51 -8.46 9.64 -3.08
N ARG A 52 -8.29 8.48 -2.45
CA ARG A 52 -9.41 7.65 -1.96
C ARG A 52 -10.14 8.33 -0.81
N GLN A 53 -9.40 8.92 0.13
CA GLN A 53 -9.93 9.63 1.30
C GLN A 53 -9.83 11.16 1.18
N LYS A 54 -9.78 11.72 -0.02
CA LYS A 54 -9.51 13.16 -0.21
C LYS A 54 -10.55 14.11 0.40
N THR A 55 -11.80 13.64 0.53
CA THR A 55 -12.90 14.37 1.15
C THR A 55 -12.84 14.35 2.68
N ASN A 56 -12.02 13.48 3.27
CA ASN A 56 -11.88 13.31 4.70
C ASN A 56 -10.39 13.34 5.10
N ILE A 57 -9.85 14.56 5.14
CA ILE A 57 -8.42 14.82 5.44
C ILE A 57 -8.02 14.20 6.78
N PHE A 58 -8.87 14.30 7.80
CA PHE A 58 -8.60 13.74 9.12
C PHE A 58 -8.40 12.22 9.07
N PHE A 59 -9.31 11.50 8.39
CA PHE A 59 -9.19 10.06 8.23
C PHE A 59 -8.02 9.66 7.33
N SER A 60 -7.76 10.42 6.27
CA SER A 60 -6.57 10.25 5.42
C SER A 60 -5.26 10.33 6.23
N GLN A 61 -5.17 11.27 7.17
CA GLN A 61 -4.02 11.40 8.07
C GLN A 61 -3.91 10.22 9.04
N ILE A 62 -5.02 9.71 9.57
CA ILE A 62 -5.05 8.49 10.40
C ILE A 62 -4.49 7.31 9.61
N LEU A 63 -4.97 7.07 8.39
CA LEU A 63 -4.50 5.97 7.54
C LEU A 63 -3.00 6.08 7.23
N ASN A 64 -2.49 7.30 6.99
CA ASN A 64 -1.06 7.53 6.77
C ASN A 64 -0.19 7.25 8.01
N ARG A 65 -0.72 7.47 9.23
CA ARG A 65 -0.05 7.06 10.47
C ARG A 65 -0.05 5.54 10.60
N ILE A 66 -1.22 4.91 10.45
CA ILE A 66 -1.39 3.45 10.57
C ILE A 66 -0.49 2.70 9.59
N ARG A 67 -0.41 3.17 8.34
CA ARG A 67 0.47 2.62 7.30
C ARG A 67 1.91 2.42 7.78
N LYS A 68 2.40 3.25 8.71
CA LYS A 68 3.80 3.24 9.17
C LYS A 68 3.99 2.64 10.57
N ILE A 69 2.92 2.22 11.25
CA ILE A 69 2.99 1.65 12.61
C ILE A 69 3.78 0.34 12.57
N LYS A 70 4.81 0.25 13.41
CA LYS A 70 5.57 -0.99 13.59
C LYS A 70 4.91 -1.90 14.63
N LYS A 71 5.22 -3.19 14.59
CA LYS A 71 4.66 -4.21 15.51
C LYS A 71 4.80 -3.90 17.02
N LYS A 72 5.76 -3.05 17.40
CA LYS A 72 6.02 -2.65 18.80
C LYS A 72 5.56 -1.22 19.14
N GLU A 73 4.98 -0.52 18.18
CA GLU A 73 4.48 0.85 18.37
C GLU A 73 2.99 0.79 18.67
N ASP A 74 2.57 1.50 19.71
CA ASP A 74 1.15 1.61 20.04
C ASP A 74 0.47 2.67 19.17
N MET A 75 -0.67 2.30 18.60
CA MET A 75 -1.60 3.26 18.01
C MET A 75 -2.24 4.11 19.12
N SER A 76 -2.31 5.43 18.91
CA SER A 76 -3.00 6.35 19.81
C SER A 76 -4.45 5.93 20.05
N LYS A 77 -4.98 6.23 21.24
CA LYS A 77 -6.36 5.89 21.61
C LYS A 77 -7.36 6.53 20.64
N GLU A 78 -7.11 7.77 20.24
CA GLU A 78 -7.95 8.53 19.33
C GLU A 78 -8.07 7.84 17.97
N ASP A 79 -6.95 7.39 17.40
CA ASP A 79 -6.93 6.65 16.14
C ASP A 79 -7.65 5.30 16.27
N ARG A 80 -7.47 4.58 17.38
CA ARG A 80 -8.17 3.32 17.66
C ARG A 80 -9.69 3.53 17.75
N ASP A 81 -10.13 4.57 18.44
CA ASP A 81 -11.55 4.88 18.62
C ASP A 81 -12.23 5.21 17.28
N VAL A 82 -11.51 5.87 16.36
CA VAL A 82 -12.01 6.14 15.00
C VAL A 82 -12.14 4.85 14.20
N LEU A 83 -11.13 3.98 14.22
CA LEU A 83 -11.17 2.69 13.53
C LEU A 83 -12.28 1.79 14.06
N GLU A 84 -12.47 1.75 15.38
CA GLU A 84 -13.51 0.95 16.00
C GLU A 84 -14.90 1.43 15.56
N LYS A 85 -15.14 2.75 15.51
CA LYS A 85 -16.39 3.28 14.95
C LYS A 85 -16.60 2.87 13.50
N CYS A 86 -15.55 2.89 12.67
CA CYS A 86 -15.63 2.41 11.29
C CYS A 86 -15.99 0.92 11.24
N HIS A 87 -15.38 0.11 12.11
CA HIS A 87 -15.66 -1.33 12.21
C HIS A 87 -17.09 -1.62 12.65
N GLN A 88 -17.60 -0.90 13.66
CA GLN A 88 -18.99 -1.05 14.13
C GLN A 88 -20.02 -0.70 13.04
N ARG A 89 -19.80 0.38 12.29
CA ARG A 89 -20.67 0.73 11.14
C ARG A 89 -20.71 -0.38 10.08
N TYR A 90 -19.56 -1.03 9.85
CA TYR A 90 -19.48 -2.17 8.94
C TYR A 90 -20.28 -3.37 9.46
N LEU A 91 -20.12 -3.73 10.74
CA LEU A 91 -20.87 -4.83 11.37
C LEU A 91 -22.38 -4.58 11.39
N ASN A 92 -22.78 -3.34 11.62
CA ASN A 92 -24.19 -2.91 11.63
C ASN A 92 -24.81 -2.83 10.23
N LYS A 93 -24.04 -3.09 9.16
CA LYS A 93 -24.48 -2.94 7.76
C LYS A 93 -25.06 -1.55 7.47
N GLU A 94 -24.49 -0.51 8.09
CA GLU A 94 -24.84 0.88 7.82
C GLU A 94 -24.37 1.32 6.42
N TYR A 95 -23.57 0.48 5.74
CA TYR A 95 -23.10 0.70 4.38
C TYR A 95 -23.87 -0.17 3.38
N HIS A 96 -24.00 0.35 2.16
CA HIS A 96 -24.53 -0.41 1.03
C HIS A 96 -23.64 -1.65 0.78
N PRO A 97 -24.21 -2.87 0.62
CA PRO A 97 -23.45 -4.11 0.48
C PRO A 97 -22.40 -4.11 -0.64
N GLU A 98 -22.67 -3.35 -1.70
CA GLU A 98 -21.80 -3.22 -2.89
C GLU A 98 -20.76 -2.09 -2.78
N ALA A 99 -20.72 -1.35 -1.68
CA ALA A 99 -19.80 -0.23 -1.52
C ALA A 99 -18.41 -0.71 -1.06
N LEU A 100 -17.65 -1.29 -1.99
CA LEU A 100 -16.26 -1.76 -1.82
C LEU A 100 -15.26 -0.68 -1.35
N HIS A 101 -15.66 0.59 -1.29
CA HIS A 101 -14.79 1.76 -1.13
C HIS A 101 -15.04 2.57 0.14
N LEU A 102 -16.01 2.19 0.99
CA LEU A 102 -16.40 3.00 2.15
C LEU A 102 -15.73 2.53 3.44
N PHE A 103 -14.42 2.77 3.51
CA PHE A 103 -13.82 3.16 4.78
C PHE A 103 -13.58 4.66 4.67
N CYS A 104 -14.61 5.41 5.10
CA CYS A 104 -14.75 6.84 5.37
C CYS A 104 -13.95 7.88 4.56
#